data_AF-A0A8T3LP39-F1
#
_entry.id   AF-A0A8T3LP39-F1
#
_cell.length_a   1.000
_cell.length_b   1.000
_cell.length_c   1.000
_cell.angle_alpha   90.00
_cell.angle_beta   90.00
_cell.angle_gamma   90.00
#
_symmetry.space_group_name_H-M   'P 1'
#
loop_
_entity.id
_entity.type
_entity.pdbx_description
1 polymer ?
#
loop_
_entity_poly.entity_id
_entity_poly.type
_entity_poly.pdbx_seq_one_letter_code
_entity_poly.pdbx_strand_id
1 'polypeptide(L)' 'MSERSIDRVDVWVAAADPLSRAGTISQLRGAPGIRIVEEAELDQRGVALVVADEVDPET' A
#
# COMPACT_ATOMS: atom_id res chain seq x y z
N MET A 1 22.41 8.33 -18.31
CA MET A 1 21.28 8.70 -17.44
C MET A 1 21.41 7.85 -16.19
N SER A 2 21.69 8.46 -15.03
CA SER A 2 21.76 7.70 -13.77
C SER A 2 20.33 7.27 -13.43
N GLU A 3 20.09 5.97 -13.48
CA GLU A 3 18.86 5.34 -13.02
C GLU A 3 18.72 5.72 -11.55
N ARG A 4 17.83 6.67 -11.24
CA ARG A 4 17.54 7.03 -9.86
C ARG A 4 17.10 5.74 -9.20
N SER A 5 17.90 5.22 -8.27
CA SER A 5 17.49 4.14 -7.38
C SER A 5 16.14 4.55 -6.79
N ILE A 6 15.06 3.89 -7.23
CA ILE A 6 13.74 4.14 -6.67
C ILE A 6 13.76 3.49 -5.30
N ASP A 7 13.87 4.32 -4.26
CA ASP A 7 13.71 3.85 -2.89
C ASP A 7 12.30 3.26 -2.75
N ARG A 8 12.21 2.04 -2.20
CA ARG A 8 10.93 1.34 -2.09
C ARG A 8 10.25 1.76 -0.80
N VAL A 9 9.02 2.21 -0.89
CA VAL A 9 8.16 2.49 0.26
C VAL A 9 7.42 1.21 0.63
N ASP A 10 7.44 0.89 1.92
CA ASP A 10 6.67 -0.23 2.47
C ASP A 10 5.22 0.18 2.59
N VAL A 11 4.34 -0.62 2.00
CA VAL A 11 2.91 -0.36 1.99
C VAL A 11 2.18 -1.57 2.56
N TRP A 12 1.46 -1.33 3.64
CA TRP A 12 0.47 -2.28 4.15
C TRP A 12 -0.92 -1.87 3.65
N VAL A 13 -1.73 -2.85 3.23
CA VAL A 13 -3.08 -2.62 2.71
C VAL A 13 -4.11 -3.09 3.74
N ALA A 14 -4.87 -2.12 4.25
CA ALA A 14 -6.05 -2.34 5.09
C ALA A 14 -7.30 -2.22 4.23
N ALA A 15 -8.18 -3.22 4.31
CA ALA A 15 -9.51 -3.16 3.70
C ALA A 15 -10.50 -3.91 4.60
N ALA A 16 -11.77 -3.50 4.57
CA ALA A 16 -12.82 -4.13 5.36
C ALA A 16 -13.13 -5.56 4.89
N ASP A 17 -12.90 -5.86 3.61
CA ASP A 17 -13.15 -7.17 3.03
C ASP A 17 -11.91 -7.79 2.33
N PRO A 18 -11.81 -9.14 2.29
CA PRO A 18 -10.66 -9.82 1.69
C PRO A 18 -10.52 -9.62 0.18
N LEU A 19 -11.62 -9.38 -0.55
CA LEU A 19 -11.59 -9.24 -2.01
C LEU A 19 -10.98 -7.90 -2.40
N SER A 20 -11.39 -6.81 -1.75
CA SER A 20 -10.81 -5.48 -1.95
C SER A 20 -9.34 -5.45 -1.57
N ARG A 21 -8.95 -6.13 -0.48
CA ARG A 21 -7.53 -6.27 -0.10
C ARG A 21 -6.74 -6.99 -1.19
N ALA A 22 -7.20 -8.18 -1.60
CA ALA A 22 -6.50 -8.99 -2.58
C ALA A 22 -6.41 -8.30 -3.96
N GLY A 23 -7.49 -7.65 -4.38
CA GLY A 23 -7.56 -6.86 -5.61
C GLY A 23 -6.56 -5.71 -5.60
N THR A 24 -6.55 -4.92 -4.53
CA THR A 24 -5.62 -3.79 -4.36
C THR A 24 -4.16 -4.25 -4.36
N ILE A 25 -3.84 -5.30 -3.61
CA ILE A 25 -2.48 -5.89 -3.60
C ILE A 25 -2.08 -6.35 -5.00
N SER A 26 -2.99 -6.98 -5.74
CA SER A 26 -2.72 -7.44 -7.11
C SER A 26 -2.39 -6.28 -8.06
N GLN A 27 -3.12 -5.16 -7.97
CA GLN A 27 -2.89 -3.97 -8.79
C GLN A 27 -1.58 -3.25 -8.45
N LEU A 28 -1.17 -3.25 -7.18
CA LEU A 28 0.07 -2.60 -6.73
C LEU A 28 1.32 -3.47 -6.92
N ARG A 29 1.14 -4.78 -7.15
CA ARG A 29 2.26 -5.70 -7.31
C ARG A 29 3.08 -5.35 -8.56
N GLY A 30 4.38 -5.11 -8.37
CA GLY A 30 5.30 -4.76 -9.45
C GLY A 30 5.34 -3.27 -9.78
N ALA A 31 4.58 -2.44 -9.09
CA ALA A 31 4.72 -0.99 -9.17
C ALA A 31 6.13 -0.57 -8.69
N PRO A 32 6.90 0.16 -9.51
CA PRO A 32 8.22 0.64 -9.10
C PRO A 32 8.12 1.49 -7.82
N GLY A 33 8.99 1.22 -6.84
CA GLY A 33 9.01 1.97 -5.58
C GLY A 33 7.98 1.54 -4.55
N ILE A 34 7.20 0.49 -4.79
CA ILE A 34 6.27 -0.06 -3.80
C ILE A 34 6.71 -1.46 -3.40
N ARG A 35 6.78 -1.71 -2.09
CA ARG A 35 6.90 -3.05 -1.51
C ARG A 35 5.68 -3.31 -0.65
N ILE A 36 4.86 -4.28 -1.05
CA ILE A 36 3.73 -4.73 -0.23
C ILE A 36 4.25 -5.54 0.94
N VAL A 37 3.80 -5.21 2.14
CA VAL A 37 4.21 -5.87 3.39
C VAL A 37 3.00 -6.28 4.23
N GLU A 38 3.19 -7.23 5.14
CA GLU A 38 2.21 -7.50 6.18
C GLU A 38 2.28 -6.46 7.30
N GLU A 39 1.21 -6.33 8.09
CA GLU A 39 1.10 -5.29 9.14
C GLU A 39 2.27 -5.34 10.14
N ALA A 40 2.68 -6.56 10.52
CA ALA A 40 3.77 -6.78 11.46
C ALA A 40 5.15 -6.34 10.94
N GLU A 41 5.28 -6.13 9.63
CA GLU A 41 6.51 -5.67 8.97
C GLU A 41 6.53 -4.14 8.76
N LEU A 42 5.41 -3.45 9.00
CA LEU A 42 5.29 -2.01 8.80
C LEU A 42 6.06 -1.26 9.91
N ASP A 43 7.02 -0.43 9.51
CA ASP A 43 7.77 0.42 10.43
C ASP A 43 7.30 1.89 10.38
N GLN A 44 8.00 2.79 11.09
CA GLN A 44 7.67 4.22 11.16
C GLN A 44 7.84 4.99 9.83
N ARG A 45 8.45 4.38 8.81
CA ARG A 45 8.68 4.96 7.48
C ARG A 45 7.73 4.40 6.42
N GLY A 46 6.94 3.37 6.78
CA GLY A 46 5.93 2.78 5.92
C GLY A 46 4.65 3.61 5.82
N VAL A 47 3.80 3.22 4.86
CA VAL A 47 2.50 3.82 4.60
C VAL A 47 1.40 2.78 4.76
N ALA A 48 0.32 3.14 5.45
CA ALA A 48 -0.92 2.39 5.43
C ALA A 48 -1.81 2.88 4.29
N LEU A 49 -2.17 1.98 3.37
CA LEU A 49 -3.21 2.23 2.37
C LEU A 49 -4.53 1.66 2.89
N VAL A 50 -5.46 2.55 3.22
CA VAL A 50 -6.81 2.17 3.67
C VAL A 50 -7.75 2.21 2.48
N VAL A 51 -8.41 1.09 2.21
CA VAL A 51 -9.45 0.96 1.19
C VAL A 51 -10.80 0.88 1.90
N ALA A 52 -11.66 1.86 1.63
CA ALA A 52 -13.01 1.96 2.16
C ALA A 52 -13.97 2.29 1.03
N ASP A 53 -15.23 1.87 1.17
CA ASP A 53 -16.29 2.15 0.19
C ASP A 53 -16.67 3.64 0.18
N GLU A 54 -16.64 4.26 1.37
CA GLU A 54 -16.96 5.66 1.58
C GLU A 54 -15.93 6.29 2.50
N VAL A 55 -15.60 7.54 2.23
CA VAL A 55 -14.79 8.40 3.09
C VAL A 55 -15.72 9.49 3.61
N ASP A 56 -15.70 9.73 4.91
CA ASP A 56 -16.41 10.85 5.50
C ASP A 56 -15.82 12.16 4.94
N PRO A 57 -16.62 12.99 4.23
CA PRO A 57 -16.10 14.22 3.63
C PRO A 57 -15.71 15.30 4.63
N GLU A 58 -16.13 15.17 5.90
CA GLU A 58 -15.91 16.18 6.95
C GLU A 58 -14.74 15.84 7.89
N THR A 59 -14.03 14.74 7.64
CA THR A 59 -12.80 14.36 8.37
C THR A 59 -11.56 14.41 7.48
#